data_AF-A0A822FH47-F1
#
_entry.id   AF-A0A822FH47-F1
#
_cell.length_a   1.000
_cell.length_b   1.000
_cell.length_c   1.000
_cell.angle_alpha   90.00
_cell.angle_beta   90.00
_cell.angle_gamma   90.00
#
_symmetry.space_group_name_H-M   'P 1'
#
loop_
_entity.id
_entity.type
_entity.pdbx_description
1 polymer ?
#
loop_
_entity_poly.entity_id
_entity_poly.type
_entity_poly.pdbx_seq_one_letter_code
_entity_poly.pdbx_strand_id
1 'polypeptide(L)'
;MEFDAGIIPRVPQEQWSQRIKLVSVTGIDFAGRIHDINDILTYVTNWKDVYETNPQSGLLLVHNRRDFRRKVNGPQAKLDTDLLLTDLMRMARLRLRACDYEEVQVVVETGIGLGVFAGATIGIDETVRALSACAIRKALEEDGPTYRNIRAVVFALPIFDVDYRNGRRQDTYQAFADEFNESNYQGPIPVLIADQDIINCFIMLVSAQMVLRFSCYHLE
;
A
#
# COMPACT_ATOMS: atom_id res chain seq x y z
N MET A 1 12.95 -8.68 -20.54
CA MET A 1 12.50 -9.76 -19.63
C MET A 1 11.30 -10.39 -20.32
N GLU A 2 11.49 -11.52 -21.00
CA GLU A 2 10.41 -12.21 -21.72
C GLU A 2 9.63 -13.08 -20.73
N PHE A 3 8.32 -12.86 -20.66
CA PHE A 3 7.39 -13.56 -19.80
C PHE A 3 6.79 -14.73 -20.59
N ASP A 4 7.12 -15.97 -20.23
CA ASP A 4 6.64 -17.16 -20.92
C ASP A 4 5.34 -17.65 -20.24
N ALA A 5 4.23 -16.97 -20.53
CA ALA A 5 2.91 -17.33 -20.03
C ALA A 5 2.06 -17.95 -21.15
N GLY A 6 1.89 -19.27 -21.10
CA GLY A 6 0.99 -19.99 -22.00
C GLY A 6 -0.47 -19.64 -21.72
N ILE A 7 -1.16 -19.08 -22.71
CA ILE A 7 -2.61 -18.81 -22.66
C ILE A 7 -3.36 -20.14 -22.77
N ILE A 8 -4.09 -20.52 -21.72
CA ILE A 8 -5.00 -21.66 -21.74
C ILE A 8 -6.44 -21.14 -21.86
N PRO A 9 -7.12 -21.32 -23.01
CA PRO A 9 -8.52 -20.93 -23.13
C PRO A 9 -9.39 -21.89 -22.30
N ARG A 10 -10.07 -21.36 -21.28
CA ARG A 10 -11.18 -22.04 -20.60
C ARG A 10 -12.40 -21.15 -20.69
N VAL A 11 -13.54 -21.72 -21.07
CA VAL A 11 -14.85 -21.05 -21.00
C VAL A 11 -15.29 -21.10 -19.52
N PRO A 12 -15.35 -19.97 -18.78
CA PRO A 12 -15.77 -20.00 -17.38
C PRO A 12 -17.28 -20.21 -17.30
N GLN A 13 -17.73 -21.11 -16.43
CA GLN A 13 -19.16 -21.30 -16.14
C GLN A 13 -19.70 -20.29 -15.11
N GLU A 14 -18.88 -19.38 -14.59
CA GLU A 14 -19.22 -18.48 -13.47
C GLU A 14 -18.94 -17.00 -13.77
N GLN A 15 -19.80 -16.10 -13.28
CA GLN A 15 -19.72 -14.64 -13.46
C GLN A 15 -18.75 -13.98 -12.46
N TRP A 16 -17.45 -14.02 -12.73
CA TRP A 16 -16.43 -13.52 -11.80
C TRP A 16 -16.26 -12.00 -11.81
N SER A 17 -16.60 -11.32 -12.91
CA SER A 17 -16.36 -9.88 -13.10
C SER A 17 -17.17 -8.98 -12.16
N GLN A 18 -18.23 -9.47 -11.53
CA GLN A 18 -19.08 -8.70 -10.61
C GLN A 18 -18.56 -8.67 -9.17
N ARG A 19 -17.52 -9.44 -8.83
CA ARG A 19 -17.05 -9.64 -7.44
C ARG A 19 -15.61 -9.23 -7.19
N ILE A 20 -15.08 -8.40 -8.08
CA ILE A 20 -13.72 -7.83 -8.00
C ILE A 20 -13.86 -6.34 -7.79
N LYS A 21 -13.23 -5.81 -6.73
CA LYS A 21 -13.25 -4.38 -6.43
C LYS A 21 -11.83 -3.85 -6.38
N LEU A 22 -11.52 -2.91 -7.27
CA LEU A 22 -10.38 -2.04 -7.09
C LEU A 22 -10.75 -1.02 -6.01
N VAL A 23 -10.00 -1.03 -4.93
CA VAL A 23 -10.20 -0.03 -3.89
C VAL A 23 -8.99 0.92 -3.91
N SER A 24 -9.25 2.19 -4.18
CA SER A 24 -8.27 3.28 -4.24
C SER A 24 -8.57 4.26 -3.11
N VAL A 25 -7.54 4.87 -2.52
CA VAL A 25 -7.61 5.51 -1.19
C VAL A 25 -7.97 7.00 -1.25
N THR A 26 -8.82 7.40 -0.29
CA THR A 26 -8.77 8.67 0.47
C THR A 26 -8.42 8.33 1.92
N GLY A 27 -7.37 8.89 2.52
CA GLY A 27 -6.87 8.52 3.87
C GLY A 27 -5.55 9.21 4.22
N ILE A 28 -4.77 8.64 5.17
CA ILE A 28 -3.44 9.15 5.57
C ILE A 28 -2.55 9.27 4.32
N ASP A 29 -2.04 10.48 4.05
CA ASP A 29 -1.16 10.77 2.92
C ASP A 29 0.05 11.59 3.40
N PHE A 30 1.20 11.33 2.80
CA PHE A 30 2.47 12.00 3.09
C PHE A 30 3.07 12.58 1.80
N ALA A 31 2.24 13.14 0.92
CA ALA A 31 2.69 13.73 -0.34
C ALA A 31 3.31 15.13 -0.18
N GLY A 32 3.36 15.68 1.03
CA GLY A 32 3.98 16.98 1.27
C GLY A 32 3.06 18.17 0.98
N ARG A 33 1.74 17.94 0.89
CA ARG A 33 0.79 18.91 0.35
C ARG A 33 -0.09 19.52 1.44
N ILE A 34 -0.76 20.62 1.10
CA ILE A 34 -1.64 21.36 2.01
C ILE A 34 -2.78 20.49 2.57
N HIS A 35 -3.26 19.51 1.80
CA HIS A 35 -4.28 18.57 2.28
C HIS A 35 -3.73 17.52 3.27
N ASP A 36 -2.42 17.32 3.30
CA ASP A 36 -1.74 16.33 4.15
C ASP A 36 -1.21 16.95 5.46
N ILE A 37 -1.40 18.26 5.67
CA ILE A 37 -0.85 18.97 6.82
C ILE A 37 -1.25 18.30 8.13
N ASN A 38 -2.50 17.85 8.25
CA ASN A 38 -2.96 17.20 9.47
C ASN A 38 -2.23 15.89 9.74
N ASP A 39 -1.92 15.10 8.70
CA ASP A 39 -1.16 13.86 8.86
C ASP A 39 0.26 14.14 9.35
N ILE A 40 0.90 15.21 8.84
CA ILE A 40 2.22 15.64 9.33
C ILE A 40 2.18 16.08 10.78
N LEU A 41 1.22 16.93 11.13
CA LEU A 41 1.07 17.45 12.50
C LEU A 41 0.74 16.34 13.50
N THR A 42 0.09 15.27 13.03
CA THR A 42 -0.33 14.13 13.84
C THR A 42 0.81 13.13 14.03
N TYR A 43 1.48 12.74 12.93
CA TYR A 43 2.40 11.61 12.95
C TYR A 43 3.88 12.02 13.03
N VAL A 44 4.27 13.24 12.68
CA VAL A 44 5.68 13.68 12.76
C VAL A 44 5.92 14.45 14.07
N THR A 45 6.42 13.76 15.09
CA THR A 45 6.57 14.29 16.46
C THR A 45 7.44 15.54 16.58
N ASN A 46 8.44 15.70 15.69
CA ASN A 46 9.35 16.85 15.66
C ASN A 46 9.15 17.77 14.45
N TRP A 47 7.92 17.81 13.89
CA TRP A 47 7.63 18.54 12.65
C TRP A 47 8.09 20.02 12.67
N LYS A 48 7.99 20.71 13.81
CA LYS A 48 8.40 22.13 13.96
C LYS A 48 9.88 22.37 13.66
N ASP A 49 10.71 21.38 13.98
CA ASP A 49 12.14 21.45 13.76
C ASP A 49 12.49 21.06 12.33
N VAL A 50 11.70 20.15 11.75
CA VAL A 50 11.91 19.57 10.42
C VAL A 50 11.47 20.54 9.31
N TYR A 51 10.32 21.18 9.42
CA TYR A 51 9.72 21.95 8.32
C TYR A 51 9.79 23.46 8.51
N GLU A 52 9.78 24.17 7.39
CA GLU A 52 9.69 25.63 7.39
C GLU A 52 8.38 26.08 8.03
N THR A 53 8.48 26.98 9.01
CA THR A 53 7.34 27.54 9.73
C THR A 53 7.27 29.05 9.53
N ASN A 54 6.05 29.57 9.55
CA ASN A 54 5.82 31.01 9.54
C ASN A 54 6.24 31.60 10.91
N PRO A 55 7.15 32.59 10.96
CA PRO A 55 7.64 33.14 12.22
C PRO A 55 6.57 33.80 13.09
N GLN A 56 5.50 34.31 12.49
CA GLN A 56 4.42 34.99 13.20
C GLN A 56 3.36 34.03 13.73
N SER A 57 2.95 33.02 12.94
CA SER A 57 1.89 32.08 13.33
C SER A 57 2.40 30.79 13.96
N GLY A 58 3.68 30.45 13.77
CA GLY A 58 4.26 29.18 14.20
C GLY A 58 3.74 27.94 13.44
N LEU A 59 2.93 28.14 12.40
CA LEU A 59 2.36 27.08 11.56
C LEU A 59 3.29 26.74 10.39
N LEU A 60 3.06 25.58 9.77
CA LEU A 60 3.75 25.18 8.54
C LEU A 60 3.61 26.24 7.45
N LEU A 61 4.73 26.59 6.82
CA LEU A 61 4.74 27.49 5.68
C LEU A 61 4.34 26.70 4.42
N VAL A 62 3.24 27.11 3.78
CA VAL A 62 2.75 26.50 2.54
C VAL A 62 3.13 27.36 1.34
N HIS A 63 4.13 26.89 0.60
CA HIS A 63 4.60 27.49 -0.64
C HIS A 63 3.60 27.26 -1.76
N ASN A 64 3.38 28.30 -2.57
CA ASN A 64 2.46 28.27 -3.71
C ASN A 64 1.05 27.74 -3.35
N ARG A 65 0.65 27.86 -2.07
CA ARG A 65 -0.60 27.32 -1.50
C ARG A 65 -0.80 25.82 -1.70
N ARG A 66 0.26 25.09 -2.00
CA ARG A 66 0.20 23.66 -2.33
C ARG A 66 1.11 22.83 -1.45
N ASP A 67 2.37 23.22 -1.28
CA ASP A 67 3.41 22.34 -0.75
C ASP A 67 4.06 22.96 0.49
N PHE A 68 4.35 22.17 1.52
CA PHE A 68 5.26 22.59 2.59
C PHE A 68 6.65 22.01 2.37
N ARG A 69 7.67 22.62 2.98
CA ARG A 69 9.09 22.28 2.73
C ARG A 69 9.83 21.95 4.01
N ARG A 70 10.78 21.03 3.91
CA ARG A 70 11.76 20.75 4.96
C ARG A 70 12.79 21.88 5.03
N LYS A 71 13.23 22.25 6.24
CA LYS A 71 14.30 23.24 6.43
C LYS A 71 15.61 22.70 5.84
N VAL A 72 16.35 23.58 5.18
CA VAL A 72 17.72 23.29 4.76
C VAL A 72 18.56 22.97 6.01
N ASN A 73 19.21 21.80 6.02
CA ASN A 73 19.96 21.26 7.17
C ASN A 73 19.13 21.01 8.44
N GLY A 74 17.80 20.90 8.32
CA GLY A 74 16.94 20.51 9.43
C GLY A 74 17.16 19.05 9.88
N PRO A 75 16.80 18.69 11.12
CA PRO A 75 16.90 17.32 11.59
C PRO A 75 16.04 16.36 10.74
N GLN A 76 16.28 15.06 10.88
CA GLN A 76 15.40 14.04 10.30
C GLN A 76 14.04 14.06 10.98
N ALA A 77 13.00 13.75 10.20
CA ALA A 77 11.65 13.56 10.72
C ALA A 77 11.58 12.33 11.63
N LYS A 78 10.86 12.47 12.74
CA LYS A 78 10.60 11.40 13.70
C LYS A 78 9.13 11.05 13.67
N LEU A 79 8.83 9.88 13.14
CA LEU A 79 7.48 9.36 13.01
C LEU A 79 7.01 8.71 14.32
N ASP A 80 5.77 9.00 14.73
CA ASP A 80 5.07 8.24 15.76
C ASP A 80 4.59 6.91 15.15
N THR A 81 5.46 5.90 15.21
CA THR A 81 5.26 4.62 14.54
C THR A 81 4.10 3.83 15.14
N ASP A 82 3.88 3.95 16.45
CA ASP A 82 2.85 3.19 17.17
C ASP A 82 1.46 3.73 16.84
N LEU A 83 1.30 5.05 16.87
CA LEU A 83 0.06 5.70 16.48
C LEU A 83 -0.24 5.44 14.99
N LEU A 84 0.74 5.61 14.12
CA LEU A 84 0.58 5.39 12.69
C LEU A 84 0.19 3.94 12.38
N LEU A 85 0.89 2.95 12.97
CA LEU A 85 0.57 1.55 12.76
C LEU A 85 -0.86 1.23 13.20
N THR A 86 -1.28 1.74 14.36
CA THR A 86 -2.63 1.55 14.90
C THR A 86 -3.68 2.08 13.94
N ASP A 87 -3.48 3.28 13.40
CA ASP A 87 -4.42 3.90 12.47
C ASP A 87 -4.44 3.20 11.10
N LEU A 88 -3.27 2.82 10.57
CA LEU A 88 -3.17 2.03 9.33
C LEU A 88 -3.89 0.69 9.47
N MET A 89 -3.70 -0.03 10.58
CA MET A 89 -4.41 -1.27 10.86
C MET A 89 -5.92 -1.05 10.96
N ARG A 90 -6.36 0.00 11.65
CA ARG A 90 -7.78 0.35 11.77
C ARG A 90 -8.40 0.58 10.40
N MET A 91 -7.74 1.34 9.52
CA MET A 91 -8.22 1.60 8.16
C MET A 91 -8.26 0.31 7.32
N ALA A 92 -7.22 -0.53 7.40
CA ALA A 92 -7.18 -1.82 6.72
C ALA A 92 -8.37 -2.70 7.08
N ARG A 93 -8.63 -2.85 8.39
CA ARG A 93 -9.75 -3.65 8.89
C ARG A 93 -11.09 -3.10 8.43
N LEU A 94 -11.33 -1.80 8.55
CA LEU A 94 -12.59 -1.17 8.13
C LEU A 94 -12.89 -1.44 6.66
N ARG A 95 -11.87 -1.30 5.81
CA ARG A 95 -11.97 -1.49 4.36
C ARG A 95 -12.20 -2.94 3.97
N LEU A 96 -11.41 -3.87 4.52
CA LEU A 96 -11.57 -5.30 4.24
C LEU A 96 -12.93 -5.79 4.72
N ARG A 97 -13.41 -5.35 5.89
CA ARG A 97 -14.78 -5.64 6.37
C ARG A 97 -15.86 -5.08 5.46
N ALA A 98 -15.68 -3.87 4.91
CA ALA A 98 -16.62 -3.30 3.96
C ALA A 98 -16.67 -4.12 2.66
N CYS A 99 -15.51 -4.54 2.13
CA CYS A 99 -15.43 -5.41 0.96
C CYS A 99 -16.09 -6.77 1.22
N ASP A 100 -15.85 -7.36 2.39
CA ASP A 100 -16.49 -8.62 2.79
C ASP A 100 -18.01 -8.48 2.90
N TYR A 101 -18.51 -7.38 3.46
CA TYR A 101 -19.95 -7.07 3.54
C TYR A 101 -20.60 -6.89 2.17
N GLU A 102 -19.87 -6.31 1.22
CA GLU A 102 -20.28 -6.17 -0.18
C GLU A 102 -20.10 -7.46 -1.01
N GLU A 103 -19.76 -8.58 -0.36
CA GLU A 103 -19.56 -9.89 -1.01
C GLU A 103 -18.43 -9.93 -2.04
N VAL A 104 -17.44 -9.05 -1.90
CA VAL A 104 -16.24 -9.04 -2.74
C VAL A 104 -15.43 -10.30 -2.47
N GLN A 105 -15.01 -10.99 -3.54
CA GLN A 105 -14.23 -12.22 -3.45
C GLN A 105 -12.74 -11.99 -3.69
N VAL A 106 -12.41 -11.05 -4.58
CA VAL A 106 -11.02 -10.64 -4.84
C VAL A 106 -10.90 -9.15 -4.61
N VAL A 107 -10.16 -8.78 -3.58
CA VAL A 107 -9.89 -7.38 -3.24
C VAL A 107 -8.59 -6.96 -3.91
N VAL A 108 -8.63 -5.89 -4.71
CA VAL A 108 -7.44 -5.30 -5.32
C VAL A 108 -7.06 -4.02 -4.56
N GLU A 109 -5.88 -4.03 -3.95
CA GLU A 109 -5.38 -3.05 -2.98
C GLU A 109 -4.16 -2.30 -3.51
N THR A 110 -4.17 -0.98 -3.59
CA THR A 110 -2.95 -0.20 -3.92
C THR A 110 -2.05 0.09 -2.69
N GLY A 111 -2.33 -0.56 -1.56
CA GLY A 111 -1.75 -0.30 -0.24
C GLY A 111 -2.31 0.95 0.44
N ILE A 112 -2.29 0.98 1.78
CA ILE A 112 -2.89 2.02 2.64
C ILE A 112 -1.79 2.92 3.17
N GLY A 113 -2.04 4.24 3.24
CA GLY A 113 -1.04 5.18 3.76
C GLY A 113 0.10 5.50 2.79
N LEU A 114 -0.01 5.03 1.54
CA LEU A 114 1.10 5.07 0.59
C LEU A 114 1.13 6.29 -0.31
N GLY A 115 0.05 7.08 -0.41
CA GLY A 115 0.07 8.43 -1.01
C GLY A 115 0.83 8.53 -2.33
N VAL A 116 1.47 9.65 -2.65
CA VAL A 116 2.42 9.71 -3.80
C VAL A 116 3.81 9.16 -3.38
N PHE A 117 3.78 7.98 -2.76
CA PHE A 117 4.86 7.02 -2.44
C PHE A 117 5.76 7.35 -1.25
N ALA A 118 5.06 7.85 -0.22
CA ALA A 118 5.38 7.79 1.22
C ALA A 118 6.36 8.83 1.79
N GLY A 119 6.55 9.97 1.15
CA GLY A 119 7.25 11.09 1.79
C GLY A 119 8.77 10.97 1.75
N ALA A 120 9.34 10.57 0.61
CA ALA A 120 10.80 10.57 0.40
C ALA A 120 11.41 11.97 0.63
N THR A 121 10.69 13.02 0.24
CA THR A 121 11.06 14.43 0.49
C THR A 121 10.90 14.85 1.96
N ILE A 122 10.09 14.11 2.71
CA ILE A 122 9.90 14.24 4.16
C ILE A 122 10.98 13.44 4.92
N GLY A 123 11.43 12.32 4.35
CA GLY A 123 12.41 11.40 4.93
C GLY A 123 11.81 10.34 5.85
N ILE A 124 10.57 9.90 5.61
CA ILE A 124 9.88 8.84 6.39
C ILE A 124 9.42 7.66 5.53
N ASP A 125 9.79 7.65 4.25
CA ASP A 125 9.25 6.74 3.24
C ASP A 125 9.49 5.27 3.52
N GLU A 126 10.72 4.91 3.88
CA GLU A 126 11.06 3.53 4.23
C GLU A 126 10.20 3.02 5.40
N THR A 127 10.09 3.82 6.47
CA THR A 127 9.29 3.48 7.64
C THR A 127 7.80 3.40 7.33
N VAL A 128 7.25 4.36 6.60
CA VAL A 128 5.82 4.37 6.23
C VAL A 128 5.49 3.17 5.34
N ARG A 129 6.32 2.83 4.35
CA ARG A 129 6.12 1.64 3.49
C ARG A 129 6.10 0.35 4.30
N ALA A 130 7.07 0.18 5.20
CA ALA A 130 7.15 -0.98 6.08
C ALA A 130 5.93 -1.07 7.02
N LEU A 131 5.55 0.03 7.66
CA LEU A 131 4.37 0.07 8.54
C LEU A 131 3.07 -0.19 7.78
N SER A 132 2.96 0.28 6.55
CA SER A 132 1.79 0.04 5.68
C SER A 132 1.65 -1.43 5.33
N ALA A 133 2.75 -2.08 4.93
CA ALA A 133 2.77 -3.51 4.67
C ALA A 133 2.42 -4.31 5.94
N CYS A 134 3.08 -4.00 7.06
CA CYS A 134 2.87 -4.64 8.35
C CYS A 134 1.43 -4.49 8.85
N ALA A 135 0.82 -3.31 8.69
CA ALA A 135 -0.54 -3.05 9.11
C ALA A 135 -1.54 -3.97 8.41
N ILE A 136 -1.41 -4.13 7.09
CA ILE A 136 -2.34 -4.97 6.33
C ILE A 136 -2.07 -6.45 6.60
N ARG A 137 -0.79 -6.86 6.72
CA ARG A 137 -0.44 -8.24 7.09
C ARG A 137 -1.10 -8.63 8.41
N LYS A 138 -0.91 -7.81 9.46
CA LYS A 138 -1.52 -8.03 10.77
C LYS A 138 -3.05 -8.05 10.70
N ALA A 139 -3.66 -7.11 9.96
CA ALA A 139 -5.11 -7.10 9.78
C ALA A 139 -5.62 -8.40 9.12
N LEU A 140 -4.92 -8.90 8.10
CA LEU A 140 -5.28 -10.15 7.42
C LEU A 140 -5.03 -11.40 8.26
N GLU A 141 -4.00 -11.43 9.10
CA GLU A 141 -3.76 -12.54 10.03
C GLU A 141 -4.82 -12.58 11.14
N GLU A 142 -5.12 -11.43 11.73
CA GLU A 142 -6.01 -11.34 12.88
C GLU A 142 -7.49 -11.43 12.49
N ASP A 143 -7.92 -10.71 11.45
CA ASP A 143 -9.32 -10.65 11.04
C ASP A 143 -9.62 -11.60 9.86
N GLY A 144 -8.62 -12.10 9.15
CA GLY A 144 -8.82 -12.98 7.98
C GLY A 144 -9.72 -14.20 8.24
N PRO A 145 -9.62 -14.90 9.38
CA PRO A 145 -10.52 -16.01 9.71
C PRO A 145 -12.00 -15.61 9.82
N THR A 146 -12.29 -14.31 9.98
CA THR A 146 -13.66 -13.79 10.16
C THR A 146 -14.33 -13.38 8.85
N TYR A 147 -13.56 -13.16 7.78
CA TYR A 147 -14.09 -12.78 6.47
C TYR A 147 -14.75 -13.97 5.79
N ARG A 148 -15.96 -13.79 5.27
CA ARG A 148 -16.79 -14.88 4.73
C ARG A 148 -16.70 -14.99 3.22
N ASN A 149 -16.51 -13.86 2.56
CA ASN A 149 -16.61 -13.71 1.11
C ASN A 149 -15.24 -13.53 0.47
N ILE A 150 -14.32 -12.82 1.13
CA ILE A 150 -12.97 -12.58 0.61
C ILE A 150 -12.20 -13.90 0.47
N ARG A 151 -11.74 -14.19 -0.75
CA ARG A 151 -10.96 -15.38 -1.11
C ARG A 151 -9.51 -15.09 -1.43
N ALA A 152 -9.20 -13.87 -1.87
CA ALA A 152 -7.85 -13.44 -2.14
C ALA A 152 -7.72 -11.92 -2.03
N VAL A 153 -6.52 -11.46 -1.71
CA VAL A 153 -6.13 -10.05 -1.78
C VAL A 153 -4.98 -9.91 -2.77
N VAL A 154 -5.10 -8.97 -3.69
CA VAL A 154 -4.07 -8.65 -4.69
C VAL A 154 -3.57 -7.23 -4.42
N PHE A 155 -2.29 -7.08 -4.10
CA PHE A 155 -1.67 -5.77 -3.99
C PHE A 155 -1.21 -5.26 -5.35
N ALA A 156 -1.80 -4.14 -5.76
CA ALA A 156 -1.52 -3.35 -6.94
C ALA A 156 -0.55 -2.22 -6.64
N LEU A 157 0.71 -2.58 -6.49
CA LEU A 157 1.72 -1.63 -6.05
C LEU A 157 2.36 -0.95 -7.26
N PRO A 158 2.32 0.38 -7.34
CA PRO A 158 3.06 1.08 -8.36
C PRO A 158 4.58 0.83 -8.27
N ILE A 159 5.22 0.56 -9.40
CA ILE A 159 6.68 0.50 -9.55
C ILE A 159 7.10 1.64 -10.48
N PHE A 160 7.28 2.85 -9.95
CA PHE A 160 7.64 4.02 -10.77
C PHE A 160 9.15 4.16 -10.98
N ASP A 161 9.95 3.97 -9.94
CA ASP A 161 11.41 4.04 -9.97
C ASP A 161 11.98 2.97 -9.03
N VAL A 162 12.95 2.19 -9.52
CA VAL A 162 13.64 1.22 -8.67
C VAL A 162 14.61 1.98 -7.77
N ASP A 163 14.19 2.26 -6.52
CA ASP A 163 15.01 2.90 -5.50
C ASP A 163 16.02 1.89 -4.95
N TYR A 164 17.32 2.11 -5.21
CA TYR A 164 18.40 1.35 -4.62
C TYR A 164 19.13 2.19 -3.57
N ARG A 165 19.02 1.78 -2.30
CA ARG A 165 19.83 2.35 -1.20
C ARG A 165 20.72 1.27 -0.62
N ASN A 166 22.01 1.58 -0.46
CA ASN A 166 23.01 0.63 0.05
C ASN A 166 23.03 -0.72 -0.70
N GLY A 167 22.79 -0.69 -2.01
CA GLY A 167 22.78 -1.89 -2.87
C GLY A 167 21.54 -2.77 -2.72
N ARG A 168 20.50 -2.33 -1.99
CA ARG A 168 19.22 -3.04 -1.84
C ARG A 168 18.08 -2.22 -2.45
N ARG A 169 17.16 -2.91 -3.09
CA ARG A 169 15.89 -2.34 -3.55
C ARG A 169 15.08 -1.95 -2.31
N GLN A 170 14.57 -0.71 -2.25
CA GLN A 170 13.82 -0.17 -1.11
C GLN A 170 12.48 0.46 -1.54
N ASP A 171 11.95 0.05 -2.68
CA ASP A 171 10.64 0.54 -3.14
C ASP A 171 9.47 -0.15 -2.42
N THR A 172 8.27 0.37 -2.67
CA THR A 172 7.02 -0.11 -2.08
C THR A 172 6.79 -1.61 -2.36
N TYR A 173 7.12 -2.07 -3.56
CA TYR A 173 7.00 -3.48 -3.92
C TYR A 173 7.86 -4.34 -2.98
N GLN A 174 9.13 -3.98 -2.80
CA GLN A 174 10.03 -4.74 -1.95
C GLN A 174 9.56 -4.75 -0.49
N ALA A 175 9.09 -3.61 0.04
CA ALA A 175 8.59 -3.54 1.41
C ALA A 175 7.41 -4.49 1.65
N PHE A 176 6.48 -4.60 0.70
CA PHE A 176 5.38 -5.56 0.78
C PHE A 176 5.87 -7.00 0.56
N ALA A 177 6.77 -7.23 -0.38
CA ALA A 177 7.32 -8.56 -0.65
C ALA A 177 8.03 -9.13 0.58
N ASP A 178 8.83 -8.32 1.29
CA ASP A 178 9.53 -8.71 2.51
C ASP A 178 8.54 -9.05 3.63
N GLU A 179 7.49 -8.26 3.79
CA GLU A 179 6.50 -8.45 4.85
C GLU A 179 5.61 -9.68 4.59
N PHE A 180 5.24 -9.95 3.34
CA PHE A 180 4.33 -11.05 2.96
C PHE A 180 5.03 -12.31 2.42
N ASN A 181 6.36 -12.38 2.51
CA ASN A 181 7.08 -13.61 2.18
C ASN A 181 6.54 -14.79 3.01
N GLU A 182 6.65 -16.02 2.49
CA GLU A 182 6.02 -17.23 3.05
C GLU A 182 6.38 -17.50 4.52
N SER A 183 7.54 -17.03 4.97
CA SER A 183 7.97 -17.14 6.38
C SER A 183 7.25 -16.18 7.33
N ASN A 184 6.72 -15.07 6.82
CA ASN A 184 6.24 -13.94 7.62
C ASN A 184 4.72 -13.83 7.65
N TYR A 185 4.03 -14.15 6.55
CA TYR A 185 2.57 -14.12 6.53
C TYR A 185 1.99 -15.51 6.77
N GLN A 186 1.19 -15.63 7.83
CA GLN A 186 0.55 -16.89 8.24
C GLN A 186 -0.99 -16.81 8.25
N GLY A 187 -1.55 -15.80 7.59
CA GLY A 187 -3.00 -15.59 7.55
C GLY A 187 -3.70 -16.54 6.57
N PRO A 188 -5.02 -16.74 6.74
CA PRO A 188 -5.77 -17.73 5.96
C PRO A 188 -6.14 -17.27 4.54
N ILE A 189 -5.92 -16.00 4.21
CA ILE A 189 -6.33 -15.41 2.93
C ILE A 189 -5.11 -15.32 2.02
N PRO A 190 -5.08 -16.02 0.88
CA PRO A 190 -4.01 -15.88 -0.09
C PRO A 190 -3.78 -14.43 -0.51
N VAL A 191 -2.50 -14.04 -0.53
CA VAL A 191 -2.04 -12.71 -0.94
C VAL A 191 -1.18 -12.84 -2.20
N LEU A 192 -1.47 -12.01 -3.19
CA LEU A 192 -0.62 -11.82 -4.37
C LEU A 192 -0.10 -10.39 -4.38
N ILE A 193 1.21 -10.21 -4.57
CA ILE A 193 1.80 -8.89 -4.80
C ILE A 193 2.16 -8.79 -6.28
N ALA A 194 1.64 -7.76 -6.94
CA ALA A 194 1.88 -7.53 -8.35
C ALA A 194 2.14 -6.05 -8.65
N ASP A 195 2.90 -5.84 -9.73
CA ASP A 195 3.07 -4.51 -10.31
C ASP A 195 1.72 -4.00 -10.83
N GLN A 196 1.50 -2.68 -10.73
CA GLN A 196 0.31 -2.01 -11.22
C GLN A 196 0.06 -2.26 -12.73
N ASP A 197 1.13 -2.40 -13.53
CA ASP A 197 1.02 -2.77 -14.95
C ASP A 197 0.55 -4.22 -15.16
N ILE A 198 0.99 -5.14 -14.28
CA ILE A 198 0.52 -6.53 -14.27
C ILE A 198 -0.97 -6.58 -13.89
N ILE A 199 -1.47 -5.60 -13.14
CA ILE A 199 -2.88 -5.55 -12.74
C ILE A 199 -3.78 -4.95 -13.79
N ASN A 200 -3.29 -4.02 -14.61
CA ASN A 200 -4.00 -3.67 -15.85
C ASN A 200 -4.16 -4.93 -16.72
N CYS A 201 -3.12 -5.76 -16.84
CA CYS A 201 -3.22 -7.07 -17.49
C CYS A 201 -4.12 -8.07 -16.75
N PHE A 202 -4.07 -8.16 -15.42
CA PHE A 202 -4.91 -9.08 -14.62
C PHE A 202 -6.38 -8.70 -14.73
N ILE A 203 -6.72 -7.41 -14.60
CA ILE A 203 -8.08 -6.90 -14.78
C ILE A 203 -8.53 -7.10 -16.21
N MET A 204 -7.69 -6.84 -17.23
CA MET A 204 -8.02 -7.14 -18.62
C MET A 204 -8.23 -8.64 -18.86
N LEU A 205 -7.38 -9.51 -18.33
CA LEU A 205 -7.45 -10.96 -18.52
C LEU A 205 -8.68 -11.53 -17.81
N VAL A 206 -8.96 -11.10 -16.58
CA VAL A 206 -10.15 -11.52 -15.84
C VAL A 206 -11.43 -10.94 -16.47
N SER A 207 -11.40 -9.70 -16.98
CA SER A 207 -12.52 -9.12 -17.74
C SER A 207 -12.71 -9.76 -19.11
N ALA A 208 -11.63 -10.29 -19.70
CA ALA A 208 -11.62 -11.04 -20.95
C ALA A 208 -11.85 -12.56 -20.76
N GLN A 209 -12.20 -13.00 -19.54
CA GLN A 209 -12.52 -14.40 -19.23
C GLN A 209 -11.33 -15.37 -19.41
N MET A 210 -10.11 -14.92 -19.13
CA MET A 210 -8.88 -15.70 -19.22
C MET A 210 -8.28 -15.93 -17.82
N VAL A 211 -7.88 -17.17 -17.52
CA VAL A 211 -7.29 -17.56 -16.24
C VAL A 211 -5.76 -17.51 -16.34
N LEU A 212 -5.12 -16.74 -15.47
CA LEU A 212 -3.68 -16.86 -15.21
C LEU A 212 -3.43 -18.04 -14.27
N ARG A 213 -2.62 -19.01 -14.72
CA ARG A 213 -2.06 -20.02 -13.83
C ARG A 213 -0.82 -19.42 -13.19
N PHE A 214 -0.92 -19.00 -11.93
CA PHE A 214 0.29 -18.76 -11.15
C PHE A 214 0.89 -20.12 -10.82
N SER A 215 2.04 -20.42 -11.41
CA SER A 215 2.89 -21.48 -10.87
C SER A 215 3.40 -20.97 -9.52
N CYS A 216 2.80 -21.41 -8.42
CA CYS A 216 3.53 -21.44 -7.16
C CYS A 216 4.79 -22.26 -7.44
N TYR A 217 5.97 -21.68 -7.23
CA TYR A 217 7.17 -22.48 -7.18
C TYR A 217 7.03 -23.41 -5.97
N HIS A 218 6.61 -24.66 -6.22
CA HIS A 218 7.07 -25.76 -5.40
C HIS A 218 8.56 -25.89 -5.66
N LEU A 219 9.36 -25.41 -4.72
CA LEU A 219 10.74 -25.85 -4.60
C LEU A 219 10.70 -27.12 -3.74
N GLU A 220 11.05 -28.23 -4.37
CA GLU A 220 11.41 -29.50 -3.73
C GLU A 220 12.53 -29.32 -2.69
#